data_AF-H0TBW4-F1
#
_entry.id   AF-H0TBW4-F1
#
_cell.length_a   1.000
_cell.length_b   1.000
_cell.length_c   1.000
_cell.angle_alpha   90.00
_cell.angle_beta   90.00
_cell.angle_gamma   90.00
#
_symmetry.space_group_name_H-M   'P 1'
#
loop_
_entity.id
_entity.type
_entity.pdbx_description
1 polymer ?
#
loop_
_entity_poly.entity_id
_entity_poly.type
_entity_poly.pdbx_seq_one_letter_code
_entity_poly.pdbx_strand_id
1 'polypeptide(L)' 'MPTAFVIEVFNRTAGIVTADERGFSFFSSERAFDSLEGQSFTSARDAERAARAVVTSGGVRLRRGSV' A
#
# COMPACT_ATOMS: atom_id res chain seq x y z
N MET A 1 -13.08 17.59 6.29
CA MET A 1 -11.93 17.20 7.14
C MET A 1 -11.22 16.06 6.44
N PRO A 2 -9.93 16.15 6.13
CA PRO A 2 -9.18 15.00 5.61
C PRO A 2 -9.11 13.92 6.69
N THR A 3 -9.34 12.67 6.32
CA THR A 3 -9.18 11.52 7.21
C THR A 3 -7.95 10.73 6.81
N ALA A 4 -7.24 10.18 7.79
CA ALA A 4 -6.09 9.33 7.54
C ALA A 4 -6.35 7.97 8.19
N PHE A 5 -6.08 6.91 7.43
CA PHE A 5 -6.25 5.53 7.85
C PHE A 5 -4.87 4.87 7.83
N VAL A 6 -4.49 4.21 8.91
CA VAL A 6 -3.31 3.36 8.91
C VAL A 6 -3.71 1.99 8.36
N ILE A 7 -2.97 1.50 7.38
CA ILE A 7 -3.17 0.18 6.80
C ILE A 7 -2.13 -0.77 7.39
N GLU A 8 -2.60 -1.80 8.07
CA GLU A 8 -1.76 -2.85 8.64
C GLU A 8 -2.06 -4.19 7.98
N VAL A 9 -1.02 -4.90 7.54
CA VAL A 9 -1.14 -6.18 6.85
C VAL A 9 -0.15 -7.16 7.46
N PHE A 10 -0.62 -8.35 7.86
CA PHE A 10 0.21 -9.40 8.47
C PHE A 10 1.07 -8.90 9.64
N ASN A 11 0.45 -8.11 10.53
CA ASN A 11 1.11 -7.54 11.72
C ASN A 11 2.25 -6.56 11.40
N ARG A 12 2.22 -5.93 10.21
CA ARG A 12 3.14 -4.89 9.77
C ARG A 12 2.38 -3.68 9.25
N THR A 13 2.85 -2.48 9.55
CA THR A 13 2.28 -1.25 9.00
C THR A 13 2.68 -1.12 7.54
N ALA A 14 1.71 -1.31 6.63
CA ALA A 14 1.94 -1.18 5.20
C ALA A 14 2.11 0.27 4.77
N GLY A 15 1.33 1.16 5.36
CA GLY A 15 1.29 2.56 4.98
C GLY A 15 0.14 3.34 5.60
N ILE A 16 0.01 4.59 5.19
CA ILE A 16 -1.10 5.48 5.53
C ILE A 16 -1.89 5.78 4.25
N VAL A 17 -3.21 5.77 4.38
CA VAL A 17 -4.12 6.24 3.34
C VAL A 17 -4.74 7.55 3.79
N THR A 18 -4.55 8.61 3.01
CA THR A 18 -5.26 9.88 3.22
C THR A 18 -6.51 9.87 2.34
N ALA A 19 -7.66 10.20 2.92
CA ALA A 19 -8.90 10.42 2.19
C ALA A 19 -9.29 11.90 2.24
N ASP A 20 -9.45 12.47 1.05
CA ASP A 20 -9.90 13.85 0.85
C ASP A 20 -10.90 13.92 -0.32
N GLU A 21 -11.31 15.13 -0.71
CA GLU A 21 -12.28 15.36 -1.79
C GLU A 21 -11.81 14.83 -3.17
N ARG A 22 -10.50 14.62 -3.34
CA ARG A 22 -9.87 14.07 -4.55
C ARG A 22 -9.79 12.55 -4.55
N GLY A 23 -10.04 11.89 -3.42
CA GLY A 23 -10.04 10.44 -3.28
C GLY A 23 -9.11 9.92 -2.18
N PHE A 24 -8.60 8.70 -2.36
CA PHE A 24 -7.75 8.01 -1.37
C PHE A 24 -6.32 7.88 -1.88
N SER A 25 -5.34 8.52 -1.25
CA SER A 25 -3.93 8.41 -1.63
C SER A 25 -3.17 7.54 -0.63
N PHE A 26 -2.40 6.58 -1.14
CA PHE A 26 -1.58 5.69 -0.32
C PHE A 26 -0.13 6.18 -0.22
N PHE A 27 0.42 6.16 0.99
CA PHE A 27 1.81 6.46 1.30
C PHE A 27 2.43 5.24 1.98
N SER A 28 3.50 4.69 1.41
CA SER A 28 4.15 3.50 1.96
C SER A 28 4.92 3.84 3.25
N SER A 29 4.92 2.90 4.19
CA SER A 29 5.78 2.98 5.38
C SER A 29 7.02 2.10 5.25
N GLU A 30 7.01 1.12 4.35
CA GLU A 30 8.13 0.20 4.12
C GLU A 30 8.37 -0.04 2.63
N ARG A 31 9.64 -0.31 2.26
CA ARG A 31 10.06 -0.58 0.87
C ARG A 31 9.31 -1.72 0.18
N ALA A 32 8.74 -2.65 0.94
CA ALA A 32 7.91 -3.71 0.39
C ALA A 32 6.68 -3.14 -0.33
N PHE A 33 6.16 -1.98 0.11
CA PHE A 33 4.95 -1.35 -0.38
C PHE A 33 5.19 -0.15 -1.30
N ASP A 34 6.44 0.15 -1.68
CA ASP A 34 6.77 1.28 -2.57
C ASP A 34 6.03 1.19 -3.92
N SER A 35 5.66 -0.02 -4.36
CA SER A 35 4.81 -0.21 -5.54
C SER A 35 3.43 0.43 -5.45
N LEU A 36 2.97 0.76 -4.24
CA LEU A 36 1.69 1.42 -3.96
C LEU A 36 1.86 2.89 -3.58
N GLU A 37 3.10 3.38 -3.43
CA GLU A 37 3.35 4.76 -3.02
C GLU A 37 2.82 5.74 -4.05
N GLY A 38 2.04 6.73 -3.58
CA GLY A 38 1.41 7.74 -4.42
C GLY A 38 0.24 7.22 -5.26
N GLN A 39 -0.14 5.94 -5.14
CA GLN A 39 -1.31 5.42 -5.84
C GLN A 39 -2.59 6.00 -5.23
N SER A 40 -3.48 6.44 -6.11
CA SER A 40 -4.84 6.84 -5.79
C SER A 40 -5.80 5.66 -5.93
N PHE A 41 -6.63 5.44 -4.92
CA PHE A 41 -7.63 4.38 -4.83
C PHE A 41 -9.04 4.97 -4.74
N THR A 42 -10.02 4.15 -5.13
CA THR A 42 -11.45 4.48 -5.00
C THR A 42 -11.92 4.39 -3.54
N SER A 43 -11.25 3.58 -2.72
CA SER A 43 -11.57 3.39 -1.30
C SER A 43 -10.36 2.95 -0.48
N ALA A 44 -10.39 3.20 0.84
CA ALA A 44 -9.37 2.67 1.76
C ALA A 44 -9.28 1.12 1.73
N ARG A 45 -10.39 0.43 1.46
CA ARG A 45 -10.42 -1.03 1.32
C ARG A 45 -9.69 -1.52 0.07
N ASP A 46 -9.75 -0.77 -1.03
CA ASP A 46 -8.97 -1.12 -2.23
C ASP A 46 -7.47 -0.94 -1.99
N ALA A 47 -7.10 0.11 -1.26
CA ALA A 47 -5.71 0.34 -0.84
C ALA A 47 -5.20 -0.80 0.07
N GLU A 48 -6.01 -1.23 1.05
CA GLU A 48 -5.70 -2.38 1.90
C GLU A 48 -5.55 -3.67 1.08
N ARG A 49 -6.46 -3.91 0.13
CA ARG A 49 -6.40 -5.08 -0.75
C ARG A 49 -5.12 -5.09 -1.59
N ALA A 50 -4.74 -3.93 -2.13
CA ALA A 50 -3.50 -3.78 -2.88
C ALA A 50 -2.28 -4.04 -2.00
N ALA A 51 -2.24 -3.48 -0.78
CA ALA A 51 -1.18 -3.74 0.21
C ALA A 51 -1.09 -5.23 0.55
N ARG A 52 -2.23 -5.89 0.76
CA ARG A 52 -2.28 -7.34 1.00
C ARG A 52 -1.79 -8.14 -0.20
N ALA A 53 -2.13 -7.73 -1.42
CA ALA A 53 -1.66 -8.36 -2.64
C ALA A 53 -0.14 -8.22 -2.79
N VAL A 54 0.45 -7.09 -2.38
CA VAL A 54 1.91 -6.90 -2.41
C VAL A 54 2.63 -7.84 -1.45
N VAL A 55 2.11 -8.09 -0.24
CA VAL A 55 2.74 -9.07 0.67
C VAL A 55 2.59 -10.50 0.14
N THR A 56 1.41 -10.85 -0.38
CA THR A 56 1.15 -12.17 -0.98
C THR A 56 1.98 -12.41 -2.24
N SER A 57 2.14 -11.39 -3.09
CA SER A 57 2.84 -11.49 -4.38
C SER A 57 4.35 -11.25 -4.25
N GLY A 58 4.77 -10.51 -3.22
CA GLY A 58 6.16 -10.20 -2.90
C GLY A 58 6.99 -11.42 -2.51
N GLY A 59 6.34 -12.54 -2.17
CA GLY A 59 7.01 -13.84 -2.03
C GLY A 59 7.59 -14.41 -3.33
N VAL A 60 7.18 -13.90 -4.51
CA VAL A 60 7.53 -14.46 -5.84
C VAL A 60 8.45 -13.54 -6.67
N ARG A 61 8.92 -12.39 -6.12
CA ARG A 61 9.65 -11.39 -6.94
C ARG A 61 11.06 -11.02 -6.50
N LEU A 62 11.74 -11.87 -5.73
CA LEU A 62 13.20 -11.75 -5.50
C LEU A 62 14.04 -12.70 -6.39
N ARG A 63 13.59 -13.01 -7.60
CA ARG A 63 14.41 -13.70 -8.62
C ARG A 63 14.30 -13.04 -10.00
N ARG A 64 14.88 -11.85 -10.13
CA ARG A 64 15.33 -11.21 -11.39
C ARG A 64 15.98 -9.88 -10.98
N GLY A 65 17.27 -9.65 -11.06
CA GLY A 65 18.48 -10.37 -11.49
C GLY A 65 19.63 -9.35 -11.42
N SER A 66 20.90 -9.81 -11.35
CA SER A 66 22.12 -9.13 -11.85
C SER A 66 23.39 -9.75 -11.23
N VAL A 67 24.00 -10.71 -11.95
CA VAL A 67 25.41 -10.71 -12.40
C VAL A 67 25.60 -11.85 -13.39
#